data_AF-A0A6C0F318-F1
#
_entry.id   AF-A0A6C0F318-F1
#
_cell.length_a   1.000
_cell.length_b   1.000
_cell.length_c   1.000
_cell.angle_alpha   90.00
_cell.angle_beta   90.00
_cell.angle_gamma   90.00
#
_symmetry.space_group_name_H-M   'P 1'
#
loop_
_entity.id
_entity.type
_entity.pdbx_description
1 polymer ?
#
loop_
_entity_poly.entity_id
_entity_poly.type
_entity_poly.pdbx_seq_one_letter_code
_entity_poly.pdbx_strand_id
1 'polypeptide(L)'
;MELAIGAALVGILGYSIWHEGIDAEDLAMTTRRRLCDYYVAGGVFEDPKDVIASGRRLLEVHLYADENGKPIVSKTPLNLGYDYTMEYWTFDSVCVDLIQAWESSSDPFILSIVPHTTNNVTLNKAADCLKTTVRRHLVSGVDVDTPVDELKYRILIVSDNVQGSELGSLVNLSWAESKVRRLLYAQAMHPRDQPELVAFNRNGISIVAPDQTFGKESLDPRIASAYGCQWLLFPGSGAAAGFVEKPTGLQ
;
A
#
# COMPACT_ATOMS: atom_id res chain seq x y z
N MET A 1 -6.85 32.77 -58.74
CA MET A 1 -5.78 32.55 -57.74
C MET A 1 -6.37 32.31 -56.34
N GLU A 2 -7.41 33.05 -55.94
CA GLU A 2 -8.07 32.92 -54.63
C GLU A 2 -8.75 31.56 -54.38
N LEU A 3 -9.40 30.95 -55.40
CA LEU A 3 -10.02 29.63 -55.27
C LEU A 3 -9.02 28.49 -54.99
N ALA A 4 -7.80 28.59 -55.53
CA ALA A 4 -6.75 27.59 -55.30
C ALA A 4 -6.19 27.67 -53.87
N ILE A 5 -6.08 28.89 -53.33
CA ILE A 5 -5.64 29.13 -51.95
C ILE A 5 -6.70 28.64 -50.95
N GLY A 6 -7.99 28.88 -51.25
CA GLY A 6 -9.10 28.38 -50.43
C GLY A 6 -9.14 26.84 -50.35
N ALA A 7 -8.97 26.16 -51.49
CA ALA A 7 -8.94 24.69 -51.51
C ALA A 7 -7.73 24.10 -50.76
N ALA A 8 -6.56 24.75 -50.86
CA ALA A 8 -5.36 24.33 -50.13
C ALA A 8 -5.53 24.48 -48.61
N LEU A 9 -6.13 25.59 -48.15
CA LEU A 9 -6.39 25.80 -46.72
C LEU A 9 -7.40 24.80 -46.16
N VAL A 10 -8.46 24.48 -46.89
CA VAL A 10 -9.44 23.45 -46.48
C VAL A 10 -8.79 22.06 -46.43
N GLY A 11 -7.93 21.74 -47.40
CA GLY A 11 -7.17 20.49 -47.39
C GLY A 11 -6.22 20.37 -46.20
N ILE A 12 -5.51 21.44 -45.84
CA ILE A 12 -4.61 21.47 -44.67
C ILE A 12 -5.40 21.36 -43.37
N LEU A 13 -6.52 22.09 -43.23
CA LEU A 13 -7.40 22.00 -42.06
C LEU A 13 -8.01 20.61 -41.91
N GLY A 14 -8.49 20.02 -43.00
CA GLY A 14 -9.01 18.65 -43.00
C GLY A 14 -7.95 17.63 -42.63
N TYR A 15 -6.72 17.79 -43.12
CA TYR A 15 -5.58 16.93 -42.77
C TYR A 15 -5.18 17.06 -41.30
N SER A 16 -5.12 18.29 -40.75
CA SER A 16 -4.81 18.51 -39.33
C SER A 16 -5.88 17.91 -38.41
N ILE A 17 -7.16 18.11 -38.71
CA ILE A 17 -8.25 17.53 -37.92
C ILE A 17 -8.25 16.00 -38.00
N TRP A 18 -7.96 15.44 -39.18
CA TRP A 18 -7.87 13.99 -39.36
C TRP A 18 -6.65 13.39 -38.65
N HIS A 19 -5.49 14.06 -38.69
CA HIS A 19 -4.27 13.61 -38.00
C HIS A 19 -4.40 13.74 -36.48
N GLU A 20 -5.01 14.82 -35.98
CA GLU A 20 -5.31 14.99 -34.55
C GLU A 20 -6.40 14.02 -34.08
N GLY A 21 -7.35 13.65 -34.95
CA GLY A 21 -8.39 12.67 -34.65
C GLY A 21 -7.90 11.22 -34.60
N ILE A 22 -6.88 10.87 -35.39
CA ILE A 22 -6.29 9.52 -35.39
C ILE A 22 -5.33 9.33 -34.21
N ASP A 23 -4.60 10.36 -33.79
CA ASP A 23 -3.70 10.26 -32.64
C ASP A 23 -4.43 10.33 -31.28
N ALA A 24 -5.70 10.71 -31.25
CA ALA A 24 -6.50 10.82 -30.02
C ALA A 24 -7.18 9.51 -29.58
N GLU A 25 -7.34 8.52 -30.46
CA GLU A 25 -7.98 7.24 -30.11
C GLU A 25 -7.01 6.17 -29.60
N ASP A 26 -5.69 6.39 -29.68
CA ASP A 26 -4.66 5.43 -29.24
C ASP A 26 -3.97 5.78 -27.91
N LEU A 27 -4.50 6.73 -27.15
CA LEU A 27 -4.33 6.73 -25.69
C LEU A 27 -5.22 5.65 -25.08
N ALA A 28 -4.99 4.39 -25.48
CA ALA A 28 -5.36 3.26 -24.66
C ALA A 28 -4.73 3.54 -23.29
N MET A 29 -5.55 3.94 -22.31
CA MET A 29 -5.11 4.00 -20.92
C MET A 29 -4.56 2.61 -20.63
N THR A 30 -3.24 2.47 -20.65
CA THR A 30 -2.58 1.20 -20.40
C THR A 30 -3.04 0.79 -19.01
N THR A 31 -3.86 -0.27 -18.95
CA THR A 31 -4.35 -0.80 -17.68
C THR A 31 -3.16 -1.00 -16.77
N ARG A 32 -3.21 -0.40 -15.59
CA ARG A 32 -2.15 -0.53 -14.60
C ARG A 32 -1.94 -2.01 -14.29
N ARG A 33 -0.67 -2.38 -14.11
CA ARG A 33 -0.24 -3.78 -13.96
C ARG A 33 -0.67 -4.36 -12.61
N ARG A 34 -0.14 -5.55 -12.30
CA ARG A 34 -0.39 -6.31 -11.07
C ARG A 34 0.06 -5.52 -9.84
N LEU A 35 -0.57 -5.78 -8.70
CA LEU A 35 -0.23 -5.17 -7.41
C LEU A 35 1.26 -5.35 -7.05
N CYS A 36 1.83 -6.53 -7.33
CA CYS A 36 3.24 -6.83 -7.06
C CYS A 36 4.23 -6.08 -7.97
N ASP A 37 3.78 -5.39 -9.02
CA ASP A 37 4.60 -4.65 -9.99
C ASP A 37 4.90 -3.20 -9.54
N TYR A 38 4.43 -2.77 -8.36
CA TYR A 38 4.57 -1.40 -7.88
C TYR A 38 5.26 -1.30 -6.52
N TYR A 39 6.11 -0.29 -6.36
CA TYR A 39 6.58 0.20 -5.07
C TYR A 39 5.51 1.08 -4.42
N VAL A 40 5.39 0.95 -3.09
CA VAL A 40 4.50 1.75 -2.26
C VAL A 40 5.25 2.19 -1.01
N ALA A 41 5.33 3.51 -0.82
CA ALA A 41 5.82 4.10 0.42
C ALA A 41 4.71 4.09 1.48
N GLY A 42 5.07 3.73 2.70
CA GLY A 42 4.15 3.71 3.83
C GLY A 42 4.67 4.41 5.07
N GLY A 43 3.94 4.28 6.17
CA GLY A 43 4.36 4.75 7.49
C GLY A 43 4.03 3.72 8.56
N VAL A 44 4.80 3.73 9.65
CA VAL A 44 4.58 2.90 10.84
C VAL A 44 4.82 3.76 12.07
N PHE A 45 3.99 3.68 13.12
CA PHE A 45 4.11 4.58 14.28
C PHE A 45 4.02 6.08 13.91
N GLU A 46 3.33 6.42 12.83
CA GLU A 46 3.09 7.79 12.37
C GLU A 46 1.59 8.09 12.44
N ASP A 47 1.24 9.36 12.58
CA ASP A 47 -0.16 9.77 12.55
C ASP A 47 -0.77 9.38 11.19
N PRO A 48 -1.90 8.65 11.16
CA PRO A 48 -2.55 8.25 9.91
C PRO A 48 -2.81 9.43 8.97
N LYS A 49 -3.17 10.60 9.52
CA LYS A 49 -3.45 11.80 8.72
C LYS A 49 -2.20 12.29 8.00
N ASP A 50 -1.05 12.28 8.66
CA ASP A 50 0.22 12.72 8.07
C ASP A 50 0.67 11.76 6.96
N VAL A 51 0.47 10.45 7.17
CA VAL A 51 0.74 9.44 6.13
C VAL A 51 -0.14 9.66 4.91
N ILE A 52 -1.44 9.86 5.11
CA ILE A 52 -2.40 10.07 4.03
C ILE A 52 -2.13 11.39 3.29
N ALA A 53 -1.94 12.49 4.03
CA ALA A 53 -1.72 13.83 3.49
C ALA A 53 -0.42 13.91 2.67
N SER A 54 0.59 13.11 3.01
CA SER A 54 1.82 13.01 2.21
C SER A 54 1.65 12.20 0.92
N GLY A 55 0.44 11.71 0.61
CA GLY A 55 0.15 10.91 -0.58
C GLY A 55 0.62 9.46 -0.50
N ARG A 56 1.07 8.97 0.66
CA ARG A 56 1.44 7.56 0.85
C ARG A 56 0.19 6.69 0.84
N ARG A 57 0.34 5.43 0.43
CA ARG A 57 -0.77 4.47 0.26
C ARG A 57 -0.61 3.19 1.08
N LEU A 58 0.27 3.23 2.08
CA LEU A 58 0.51 2.12 3.00
C LEU A 58 0.60 2.67 4.44
N LEU A 59 -0.11 2.03 5.35
CA LEU A 59 0.00 2.29 6.79
C LEU A 59 0.16 0.96 7.52
N GLU A 60 1.19 0.83 8.34
CA GLU A 60 1.33 -0.29 9.28
C GLU A 60 0.91 0.16 10.69
N VAL A 61 -0.03 -0.58 11.26
CA VAL A 61 -0.56 -0.36 12.60
C VAL A 61 -0.22 -1.54 13.49
N HIS A 62 0.30 -1.25 14.67
CA HIS A 62 0.58 -2.25 15.70
C HIS A 62 -0.59 -2.29 16.67
N LEU A 63 -1.39 -3.35 16.58
CA LEU A 63 -2.68 -3.49 17.27
C LEU A 63 -2.51 -4.22 18.60
N TYR A 64 -2.93 -3.58 19.69
CA TYR A 64 -2.93 -4.13 21.05
C TYR A 64 -4.36 -4.16 21.62
N ALA A 65 -4.52 -4.86 22.73
CA ALA A 65 -5.74 -4.82 23.54
C ALA A 65 -5.54 -3.85 24.71
N ASP A 66 -6.50 -2.96 24.95
CA ASP A 66 -6.57 -2.24 26.23
C ASP A 66 -7.10 -3.16 27.36
N GLU A 67 -7.16 -2.63 28.59
CA GLU A 67 -7.66 -3.33 29.77
C GLU A 67 -9.12 -3.82 29.63
N ASN A 68 -9.89 -3.22 28.72
CA ASN A 68 -11.29 -3.56 28.43
C ASN A 68 -11.44 -4.39 27.15
N GLY A 69 -10.33 -4.88 26.58
CA GLY A 69 -10.28 -5.60 25.31
C GLY A 69 -10.78 -4.77 24.13
N LYS A 70 -10.58 -3.46 24.13
CA LYS A 70 -10.76 -2.57 22.97
C LYS A 70 -9.46 -2.52 22.16
N PRO A 71 -9.56 -2.45 20.82
CA PRO A 71 -8.41 -2.35 19.95
C PRO A 71 -7.77 -0.96 20.01
N ILE A 72 -6.47 -0.92 20.32
CA ILE A 72 -5.66 0.31 20.35
C ILE A 72 -4.43 0.15 19.46
N VAL A 73 -3.93 1.26 18.92
CA VAL A 73 -2.78 1.30 17.99
C VAL A 73 -1.64 2.07 18.63
N SER A 74 -0.47 1.44 18.73
CA SER A 74 0.70 2.08 19.36
C SER A 74 1.24 3.24 18.52
N LYS A 75 1.59 4.35 19.19
CA LYS A 75 2.29 5.49 18.58
C LYS A 75 3.81 5.34 18.54
N THR A 76 4.33 4.39 19.30
CA THR A 76 5.78 4.19 19.46
C THR A 76 6.14 2.71 19.32
N PRO A 77 7.37 2.41 18.86
CA PRO A 77 7.87 1.06 18.86
C PRO A 77 8.01 0.56 20.31
N LEU A 78 7.34 -0.54 20.63
CA LEU A 78 7.51 -1.23 21.90
C LEU A 78 8.53 -2.34 21.76
N ASN A 79 9.39 -2.49 22.78
CA ASN A 79 10.31 -3.61 22.86
C ASN A 79 9.52 -4.92 22.91
N LEU A 80 10.04 -5.95 22.23
CA LEU A 80 9.46 -7.30 22.19
C LEU A 80 9.18 -7.82 23.62
N GLY A 81 7.92 -8.19 23.90
CA GLY A 81 7.50 -8.81 25.16
C GLY A 81 6.51 -8.00 26.02
N TYR A 82 6.07 -6.82 25.56
CA TYR A 82 5.00 -6.07 26.21
C TYR A 82 3.70 -6.15 25.40
N ASP A 83 2.61 -6.53 26.06
CA ASP A 83 1.29 -6.72 25.45
C ASP A 83 0.39 -5.47 25.56
N TYR A 84 0.95 -4.33 25.98
CA TYR A 84 0.23 -3.07 26.17
C TYR A 84 1.06 -1.87 25.71
N THR A 85 0.36 -0.79 25.33
CA THR A 85 0.97 0.49 24.94
C THR A 85 0.40 1.64 25.77
N MET A 86 1.26 2.56 26.20
CA MET A 86 0.86 3.73 27.00
C MET A 86 0.44 4.92 26.11
N GLU A 87 1.06 5.07 24.95
CA GLU A 87 0.73 6.10 23.96
C GLU A 87 0.08 5.45 22.76
N TYR A 88 -1.23 5.69 22.59
CA TYR A 88 -2.00 5.04 21.55
C TYR A 88 -3.00 5.97 20.88
N TRP A 89 -3.36 5.60 19.65
CA TRP A 89 -4.64 5.99 19.05
C TRP A 89 -5.65 4.87 19.28
N THR A 90 -6.93 5.20 19.33
CA THR A 90 -7.97 4.16 19.23
C THR A 90 -7.98 3.61 17.81
N PHE A 91 -8.25 2.31 17.64
CA PHE A 91 -8.35 1.77 16.29
C PHE A 91 -9.51 2.39 15.48
N ASP A 92 -10.58 2.78 16.16
CA ASP A 92 -11.71 3.49 15.55
C ASP A 92 -11.29 4.85 14.97
N SER A 93 -10.52 5.66 15.72
CA SER A 93 -10.02 6.94 15.20
C SER A 93 -9.12 6.75 13.98
N VAL A 94 -8.29 5.69 13.95
CA VAL A 94 -7.49 5.35 12.76
C VAL A 94 -8.40 5.02 11.58
N CYS A 95 -9.48 4.24 11.79
CA CYS A 95 -10.44 3.92 10.73
C CYS A 95 -11.15 5.16 10.18
N VAL A 96 -11.46 6.14 11.04
CA VAL A 96 -12.05 7.41 10.62
C VAL A 96 -11.08 8.19 9.74
N ASP A 97 -9.81 8.27 10.15
CA ASP A 97 -8.78 8.99 9.40
C ASP A 97 -8.51 8.34 8.04
N LEU A 98 -8.57 7.00 7.95
CA LEU A 98 -8.41 6.27 6.69
C LEU A 98 -9.41 6.69 5.61
N ILE A 99 -10.60 7.18 5.95
CA ILE A 99 -11.58 7.67 4.96
C ILE A 99 -10.98 8.79 4.09
N GLN A 100 -10.08 9.61 4.66
CA GLN A 100 -9.44 10.73 3.96
C GLN A 100 -8.50 10.25 2.83
N ALA A 101 -8.07 8.99 2.84
CA ALA A 101 -7.19 8.43 1.82
C ALA A 101 -7.75 8.59 0.39
N TRP A 102 -9.06 8.52 0.26
CA TRP A 102 -9.76 8.53 -1.04
C TRP A 102 -10.26 9.91 -1.47
N GLU A 103 -10.08 10.95 -0.65
CA GLU A 103 -10.38 12.33 -1.05
C GLU A 103 -9.33 12.87 -2.03
N SER A 104 -8.09 12.40 -1.91
CA SER A 104 -6.93 12.88 -2.68
C SER A 104 -6.52 11.97 -3.84
N SER A 105 -7.04 10.74 -3.92
CA SER A 105 -6.60 9.75 -4.91
C SER A 105 -7.59 8.60 -5.08
N SER A 106 -7.60 8.04 -6.28
CA SER A 106 -8.33 6.81 -6.60
C SER A 106 -7.55 5.53 -6.28
N ASP A 107 -6.27 5.63 -5.95
CA ASP A 107 -5.44 4.46 -5.71
C ASP A 107 -5.94 3.68 -4.49
N PRO A 108 -5.75 2.34 -4.48
CA PRO A 108 -6.03 1.56 -3.29
C PRO A 108 -5.21 2.05 -2.09
N PHE A 109 -5.69 1.76 -0.90
CA PHE A 109 -4.94 2.00 0.34
C PHE A 109 -4.62 0.66 1.01
N ILE A 110 -3.38 0.47 1.44
CA ILE A 110 -2.93 -0.76 2.09
C ILE A 110 -2.85 -0.52 3.60
N LEU A 111 -3.57 -1.30 4.37
CA LEU A 111 -3.53 -1.32 5.83
C LEU A 111 -2.85 -2.63 6.28
N SER A 112 -1.60 -2.53 6.71
CA SER A 112 -0.87 -3.62 7.37
C SER A 112 -1.21 -3.63 8.85
N ILE A 113 -1.81 -4.69 9.36
CA ILE A 113 -2.18 -4.83 10.77
C ILE A 113 -1.26 -5.85 11.40
N VAL A 114 -0.42 -5.43 12.34
CA VAL A 114 0.42 -6.32 13.13
C VAL A 114 -0.27 -6.54 14.49
N PRO A 115 -0.96 -7.67 14.70
CA PRO A 115 -1.59 -7.94 15.99
C PRO A 115 -0.54 -8.36 17.03
N HIS A 116 -0.57 -7.69 18.19
CA HIS A 116 0.18 -8.05 19.40
C HIS A 116 -0.77 -8.61 20.47
N THR A 117 -1.89 -9.18 20.02
CA THR A 117 -2.87 -9.81 20.90
C THR A 117 -3.48 -11.01 20.19
N THR A 118 -3.71 -12.08 20.95
CA THR A 118 -4.44 -13.28 20.51
C THR A 118 -5.91 -13.24 20.95
N ASN A 119 -6.35 -12.14 21.58
CA ASN A 119 -7.71 -12.02 22.09
C ASN A 119 -8.71 -11.77 20.95
N ASN A 120 -9.48 -12.81 20.61
CA ASN A 120 -10.54 -12.73 19.60
C ASN A 120 -11.57 -11.63 19.87
N VAL A 121 -11.83 -11.26 21.13
CA VAL A 121 -12.73 -10.14 21.45
C VAL A 121 -12.19 -8.82 20.88
N THR A 122 -10.89 -8.58 21.06
CA THR A 122 -10.22 -7.38 20.54
C THR A 122 -10.17 -7.40 19.01
N LEU A 123 -9.80 -8.54 18.42
CA LEU A 123 -9.73 -8.70 16.97
C LEU A 123 -11.11 -8.55 16.31
N ASN A 124 -12.16 -9.11 16.90
CA ASN A 124 -13.53 -8.96 16.39
C ASN A 124 -14.00 -7.50 16.47
N LYS A 125 -13.71 -6.80 17.57
CA LYS A 125 -14.01 -5.35 17.66
C LYS A 125 -13.25 -4.53 16.61
N ALA A 126 -12.00 -4.90 16.30
CA ALA A 126 -11.28 -4.25 15.21
C ALA A 126 -11.97 -4.49 13.85
N ALA A 127 -12.44 -5.72 13.60
CA ALA A 127 -13.23 -6.03 12.42
C ALA A 127 -14.53 -5.20 12.36
N ASP A 128 -15.22 -5.02 13.50
CA ASP A 128 -16.43 -4.21 13.59
C ASP A 128 -16.17 -2.73 13.26
N CYS A 129 -15.06 -2.15 13.74
CA CYS A 129 -14.65 -0.80 13.36
C CYS A 129 -14.47 -0.68 11.85
N LEU A 130 -13.79 -1.63 11.20
CA LEU A 130 -13.60 -1.63 9.75
C LEU A 130 -14.92 -1.77 8.99
N LYS A 131 -15.77 -2.71 9.41
CA LYS A 131 -17.09 -2.98 8.81
C LYS A 131 -18.09 -1.83 9.02
N THR A 132 -17.87 -0.98 10.00
CA THR A 132 -18.75 0.17 10.28
C THR A 132 -18.25 1.42 9.56
N THR A 133 -16.96 1.72 9.68
CA THR A 133 -16.40 3.02 9.27
C THR A 133 -15.93 3.02 7.81
N VAL A 134 -15.15 2.02 7.39
CA VAL A 134 -14.59 1.94 6.03
C VAL A 134 -15.28 0.90 5.14
N ARG A 135 -16.49 0.46 5.53
CA ARG A 135 -17.27 -0.61 4.89
C ARG A 135 -17.29 -0.57 3.37
N ARG A 136 -17.47 0.63 2.80
CA ARG A 136 -17.64 0.84 1.35
C ARG A 136 -16.35 0.59 0.57
N HIS A 137 -15.21 0.66 1.24
CA HIS A 137 -13.88 0.49 0.65
C HIS A 137 -13.35 -0.93 0.81
N LEU A 138 -13.94 -1.75 1.69
CA LEU A 138 -13.55 -3.16 1.87
C LEU A 138 -13.70 -3.93 0.56
N VAL A 139 -12.73 -4.81 0.29
CA VAL A 139 -12.68 -5.70 -0.87
C VAL A 139 -12.34 -7.11 -0.41
N SER A 140 -12.69 -8.12 -1.20
CA SER A 140 -12.41 -9.53 -0.96
C SER A 140 -11.82 -10.17 -2.21
N GLY A 141 -11.07 -11.26 -2.05
CA GLY A 141 -10.55 -12.03 -3.20
C GLY A 141 -9.44 -11.32 -3.98
N VAL A 142 -8.59 -10.56 -3.27
CA VAL A 142 -7.43 -9.90 -3.86
C VAL A 142 -6.24 -10.85 -3.82
N ASP A 143 -5.52 -10.97 -4.92
CA ASP A 143 -4.22 -11.66 -5.01
C ASP A 143 -3.13 -10.64 -5.37
N VAL A 144 -1.88 -11.00 -5.21
CA VAL A 144 -0.73 -10.15 -5.59
C VAL A 144 -0.69 -9.86 -7.10
N ASP A 145 -1.35 -10.72 -7.88
CA ASP A 145 -1.48 -10.60 -9.34
C ASP A 145 -2.68 -9.72 -9.76
N THR A 146 -3.53 -9.28 -8.82
CA THR A 146 -4.68 -8.41 -9.12
C THR A 146 -4.22 -7.07 -9.70
N PRO A 147 -4.78 -6.60 -10.82
CA PRO A 147 -4.48 -5.29 -11.38
C PRO A 147 -4.84 -4.15 -10.41
N VAL A 148 -3.96 -3.14 -10.29
CA VAL A 148 -4.20 -1.99 -9.39
C VAL A 148 -5.48 -1.22 -9.77
N ASP A 149 -5.85 -1.20 -11.05
CA ASP A 149 -7.06 -0.52 -11.52
C ASP A 149 -8.37 -1.16 -11.02
N GLU A 150 -8.37 -2.47 -10.72
CA GLU A 150 -9.54 -3.16 -10.14
C GLU A 150 -9.74 -2.80 -8.66
N LEU A 151 -8.70 -2.25 -8.02
CA LEU A 151 -8.64 -1.93 -6.61
C LEU A 151 -8.88 -0.43 -6.33
N LYS A 152 -9.37 0.32 -7.33
CA LYS A 152 -9.66 1.75 -7.16
C LYS A 152 -10.63 2.00 -6.02
N TYR A 153 -10.29 2.96 -5.17
CA TYR A 153 -11.04 3.32 -3.97
C TYR A 153 -11.23 2.17 -2.96
N ARG A 154 -10.38 1.13 -3.00
CA ARG A 154 -10.45 0.00 -2.07
C ARG A 154 -9.40 0.09 -0.98
N ILE A 155 -9.66 -0.58 0.13
CA ILE A 155 -8.68 -0.84 1.18
C ILE A 155 -8.28 -2.31 1.15
N LEU A 156 -6.97 -2.58 1.08
CA LEU A 156 -6.39 -3.90 1.20
C LEU A 156 -5.94 -4.09 2.64
N ILE A 157 -6.46 -5.11 3.31
CA ILE A 157 -6.07 -5.46 4.67
C ILE A 157 -5.05 -6.58 4.59
N VAL A 158 -3.89 -6.35 5.21
CA VAL A 158 -2.78 -7.29 5.21
C VAL A 158 -2.43 -7.61 6.65
N SER A 159 -2.45 -8.88 7.03
CA SER A 159 -2.22 -9.30 8.41
C SER A 159 -1.78 -10.75 8.50
N ASP A 160 -1.15 -11.10 9.61
CA ASP A 160 -0.94 -12.48 10.04
C ASP A 160 -1.48 -12.66 11.46
N ASN A 161 -1.61 -13.90 11.94
CA ASN A 161 -2.02 -14.28 13.30
C ASN A 161 -3.39 -13.73 13.73
N VAL A 162 -4.35 -13.64 12.80
CA VAL A 162 -5.74 -13.23 13.05
C VAL A 162 -6.77 -14.31 12.69
N GLN A 163 -6.31 -15.52 12.39
CA GLN A 163 -7.13 -16.65 11.97
C GLN A 163 -8.09 -17.05 13.10
N GLY A 164 -9.33 -17.40 12.73
CA GLY A 164 -10.39 -17.73 13.69
C GLY A 164 -11.09 -16.53 14.34
N SER A 165 -10.67 -15.31 14.01
CA SER A 165 -11.38 -14.06 14.35
C SER A 165 -12.16 -13.52 13.15
N GLU A 166 -13.08 -12.59 13.40
CA GLU A 166 -13.76 -11.86 12.33
C GLU A 166 -12.80 -10.96 11.52
N LEU A 167 -11.71 -10.49 12.12
CA LEU A 167 -10.70 -9.71 11.41
C LEU A 167 -10.02 -10.56 10.35
N GLY A 168 -9.75 -11.83 10.65
CA GLY A 168 -9.20 -12.79 9.70
C GLY A 168 -10.03 -12.96 8.44
N SER A 169 -11.36 -12.79 8.53
CA SER A 169 -12.25 -12.85 7.35
C SER A 169 -12.15 -11.63 6.43
N LEU A 170 -11.59 -10.53 6.91
CA LEU A 170 -11.38 -9.29 6.16
C LEU A 170 -9.96 -9.21 5.56
N VAL A 171 -9.04 -10.08 5.97
CA VAL A 171 -7.67 -10.11 5.46
C VAL A 171 -7.68 -10.50 4.00
N ASN A 172 -7.02 -9.68 3.18
CA ASN A 172 -6.83 -9.92 1.76
C ASN A 172 -5.56 -10.72 1.49
N LEU A 173 -4.48 -10.35 2.16
CA LEU A 173 -3.16 -10.95 1.98
C LEU A 173 -2.52 -11.21 3.34
N SER A 174 -1.79 -12.31 3.47
CA SER A 174 -1.08 -12.64 4.70
C SER A 174 0.40 -12.89 4.42
N TRP A 175 1.28 -12.32 5.24
CA TRP A 175 2.72 -12.60 5.14
C TRP A 175 3.12 -13.95 5.76
N ALA A 176 2.17 -14.75 6.23
CA ALA A 176 2.36 -16.17 6.47
C ALA A 176 2.19 -17.03 5.21
N GLU A 177 1.69 -16.46 4.11
CA GLU A 177 1.49 -17.16 2.84
C GLU A 177 2.71 -17.05 1.92
N SER A 178 2.74 -17.89 0.88
CA SER A 178 3.91 -18.03 0.00
C SER A 178 4.18 -16.85 -0.92
N LYS A 179 3.22 -15.93 -1.12
CA LYS A 179 3.36 -14.79 -2.04
C LYS A 179 3.61 -13.45 -1.35
N VAL A 180 3.57 -13.39 -0.01
CA VAL A 180 3.86 -12.16 0.75
C VAL A 180 4.86 -12.46 1.84
N ARG A 181 5.90 -11.63 1.97
CA ARG A 181 6.92 -11.75 3.01
C ARG A 181 7.04 -10.43 3.77
N ARG A 182 7.09 -10.50 5.09
CA ARG A 182 7.45 -9.35 5.93
C ARG A 182 8.89 -9.50 6.38
N LEU A 183 9.72 -8.52 6.03
CA LEU A 183 11.15 -8.46 6.32
C LEU A 183 11.43 -7.26 7.21
N LEU A 184 12.40 -7.40 8.10
CA LEU A 184 13.04 -6.25 8.73
C LEU A 184 14.04 -5.61 7.75
N TYR A 185 14.28 -4.32 7.90
CA TYR A 185 15.21 -3.59 7.04
C TYR A 185 16.60 -4.23 7.01
N ALA A 186 17.16 -4.61 8.15
CA ALA A 186 18.43 -5.31 8.25
C ALA A 186 18.45 -6.62 7.43
N GLN A 187 17.32 -7.33 7.36
CA GLN A 187 17.20 -8.55 6.55
C GLN A 187 17.12 -8.24 5.05
N ALA A 188 16.49 -7.13 4.66
CA ALA A 188 16.43 -6.68 3.27
C ALA A 188 17.75 -6.08 2.78
N MET A 189 18.54 -5.50 3.68
CA MET A 189 19.86 -4.92 3.42
C MET A 189 20.94 -5.97 3.19
N HIS A 190 20.92 -7.01 4.03
CA HIS A 190 21.88 -8.12 3.99
C HIS A 190 21.11 -9.44 3.87
N PRO A 191 20.39 -9.66 2.75
CA PRO A 191 19.64 -10.89 2.58
C PRO A 191 20.61 -12.06 2.47
N ARG A 192 20.23 -13.18 3.08
CA ARG A 192 21.04 -14.41 3.04
C ARG A 192 21.21 -14.93 1.61
N ASP A 193 20.17 -14.76 0.78
CA ASP A 193 20.17 -15.12 -0.64
C ASP A 193 19.56 -13.96 -1.45
N GLN A 194 20.42 -13.16 -2.08
CA GLN A 194 20.02 -12.03 -2.92
C GLN A 194 19.26 -12.48 -4.18
N PRO A 195 19.76 -13.45 -4.98
CA PRO A 195 19.02 -13.98 -6.12
C PRO A 195 17.62 -14.49 -5.79
N GLU A 196 17.46 -15.21 -4.67
CA GLU A 196 16.14 -15.71 -4.25
C GLU A 196 15.18 -14.56 -3.95
N LEU A 197 15.64 -13.53 -3.22
CA LEU A 197 14.80 -12.37 -2.89
C LEU A 197 14.34 -11.61 -4.15
N VAL A 198 15.23 -11.41 -5.10
CA VAL A 198 14.88 -10.79 -6.40
C VAL A 198 13.89 -11.65 -7.17
N ALA A 199 14.12 -12.97 -7.24
CA ALA A 199 13.23 -13.90 -7.93
C ALA A 199 11.84 -13.95 -7.28
N PHE A 200 11.77 -13.91 -5.96
CA PHE A 200 10.54 -13.83 -5.19
C PHE A 200 9.76 -12.54 -5.53
N ASN A 201 10.43 -11.39 -5.50
CA ASN A 201 9.79 -10.08 -5.71
C ASN A 201 9.25 -9.83 -7.13
N ARG A 202 9.53 -10.71 -8.10
CA ARG A 202 8.87 -10.67 -9.42
C ARG A 202 7.41 -11.13 -9.39
N ASN A 203 7.06 -12.03 -8.46
CA ASN A 203 5.72 -12.62 -8.37
C ASN A 203 5.12 -12.57 -6.97
N GLY A 204 5.84 -12.02 -6.00
CA GLY A 204 5.41 -11.83 -4.63
C GLY A 204 5.64 -10.41 -4.15
N ILE A 205 5.17 -10.11 -2.96
CA ILE A 205 5.27 -8.80 -2.31
C ILE A 205 6.13 -8.92 -1.06
N SER A 206 7.20 -8.11 -0.99
CA SER A 206 7.97 -7.94 0.24
C SER A 206 7.59 -6.62 0.93
N ILE A 207 7.16 -6.75 2.19
CA ILE A 207 6.93 -5.65 3.12
C ILE A 207 8.20 -5.47 3.94
N VAL A 208 8.80 -4.29 3.89
CA VAL A 208 10.01 -4.00 4.65
C VAL A 208 9.68 -3.01 5.75
N ALA A 209 9.81 -3.48 6.98
CA ALA A 209 9.59 -2.68 8.18
C ALA A 209 10.92 -2.20 8.77
N PRO A 210 10.97 -1.01 9.40
CA PRO A 210 12.15 -0.59 10.13
C PRO A 210 12.40 -1.53 11.32
N ASP A 211 13.66 -1.83 11.56
CA ASP A 211 14.09 -2.49 12.79
C ASP A 211 13.88 -1.55 13.99
N GLN A 212 13.52 -2.11 15.15
CA GLN A 212 13.38 -1.32 16.38
C GLN A 212 14.70 -0.65 16.81
N THR A 213 15.83 -1.25 16.44
CA THR A 213 17.18 -0.80 16.78
C THR A 213 17.68 0.33 15.90
N PHE A 214 17.14 0.46 14.68
CA PHE A 214 17.55 1.48 13.72
C PHE A 214 16.49 2.57 13.68
N GLY A 215 16.84 3.78 14.14
CA GLY A 215 15.97 4.94 13.98
C GLY A 215 15.67 5.20 12.49
N LYS A 216 14.44 5.60 12.16
CA LYS A 216 13.98 5.78 10.77
C LYS A 216 14.87 6.69 9.92
N GLU A 217 15.53 7.67 10.55
CA GLU A 217 16.33 8.71 9.87
C GLU A 217 17.61 8.18 9.20
N SER A 218 18.07 6.96 9.54
CA SER A 218 19.28 6.37 8.96
C SER A 218 19.00 5.32 7.88
N LEU A 219 17.73 5.13 7.50
CA LEU A 219 17.32 4.07 6.58
C LEU A 219 17.21 4.59 5.14
N ASP A 220 17.86 3.90 4.20
CA ASP A 220 17.77 4.21 2.77
C ASP A 220 16.83 3.20 2.07
N PRO A 221 15.61 3.59 1.70
CA PRO A 221 14.65 2.70 1.04
C PRO A 221 15.15 2.20 -0.32
N ARG A 222 16.11 2.88 -0.94
CA ARG A 222 16.62 2.53 -2.27
C ARG A 222 17.28 1.16 -2.28
N ILE A 223 17.92 0.76 -1.18
CA ILE A 223 18.64 -0.51 -1.10
C ILE A 223 17.65 -1.68 -1.11
N ALA A 224 16.58 -1.60 -0.32
CA ALA A 224 15.50 -2.60 -0.37
C ALA A 224 14.81 -2.62 -1.74
N SER A 225 14.55 -1.44 -2.32
CA SER A 225 13.91 -1.35 -3.64
C SER A 225 14.76 -1.94 -4.77
N ALA A 226 16.09 -1.89 -4.66
CA ALA A 226 17.02 -2.46 -5.63
C ALA A 226 16.90 -4.00 -5.73
N TYR A 227 16.46 -4.65 -4.66
CA TYR A 227 16.14 -6.09 -4.67
C TYR A 227 14.68 -6.38 -5.05
N GLY A 228 13.92 -5.36 -5.46
CA GLY A 228 12.52 -5.48 -5.87
C GLY A 228 11.50 -5.40 -4.74
N CYS A 229 11.90 -5.12 -3.49
CA CYS A 229 10.95 -5.04 -2.37
C CYS A 229 9.98 -3.88 -2.56
N GLN A 230 8.67 -4.17 -2.51
CA GLN A 230 7.62 -3.26 -2.92
C GLN A 230 7.16 -2.30 -1.84
N TRP A 231 6.82 -2.82 -0.65
CA TRP A 231 6.10 -2.07 0.36
C TRP A 231 7.05 -1.62 1.46
N LEU A 232 7.41 -0.34 1.47
CA LEU A 232 8.50 0.19 2.29
C LEU A 232 7.94 1.12 3.38
N LEU A 233 8.07 0.73 4.66
CA LEU A 233 7.48 1.44 5.81
C LEU A 233 8.36 2.53 6.43
N PHE A 234 9.48 2.84 5.80
CA PHE A 234 10.44 3.87 6.23
C PHE A 234 10.77 4.76 5.03
N PRO A 235 9.86 5.65 4.66
CA PRO A 235 10.06 6.51 3.52
C PRO A 235 11.25 7.43 3.79
N GLY A 236 12.26 7.40 2.93
CA GLY A 236 13.31 8.42 2.93
C GLY A 236 12.75 9.80 2.60
N SER A 237 13.58 10.83 2.68
CA SER A 237 13.19 12.18 2.25
C SER A 237 12.74 12.17 0.78
N GLY A 238 11.53 12.71 0.52
CA GLY A 238 10.96 12.74 -0.83
C GLY A 238 10.31 11.42 -1.28
N ALA A 239 9.77 10.62 -0.35
CA ALA A 239 9.01 9.42 -0.66
C ALA A 239 7.98 9.66 -1.77
N ALA A 240 7.96 8.76 -2.75
CA ALA A 240 7.02 8.86 -3.84
C ALA A 240 5.58 8.65 -3.33
N ALA A 241 4.69 9.52 -3.79
CA ALA A 241 3.26 9.40 -3.53
C ALA A 241 2.66 8.30 -4.42
N GLY A 242 1.67 7.58 -3.89
CA GLY A 242 0.95 6.56 -4.63
C GLY A 242 1.74 5.28 -4.91
N PHE A 243 1.38 4.65 -6.02
CA PHE A 243 1.97 3.41 -6.52
C PHE A 243 2.93 3.72 -7.68
N VAL A 244 4.23 3.42 -7.50
CA VAL A 244 5.28 3.67 -8.48
C VAL A 244 5.72 2.38 -9.15
N GLU A 245 5.68 2.30 -10.48
CA GLU A 245 6.00 1.06 -11.18
C GLU A 245 7.48 0.65 -10.98
N LYS A 246 7.71 -0.65 -10.77
CA LYS A 246 9.07 -1.21 -10.73
C LYS A 246 9.74 -1.07 -12.09
N PRO A 247 11.09 -0.99 -12.17
CA PRO A 247 11.81 -1.14 -13.42
C PRO A 247 11.55 -2.50 -14.07
N THR A 248 11.53 -2.56 -15.41
CA THR A 248 11.17 -3.75 -16.20
C THR A 248 11.99 -5.02 -15.87
N GLY A 249 13.21 -4.89 -15.32
CA GLY A 249 14.04 -6.03 -14.91
C GLY A 249 13.68 -6.67 -13.56
N LEU A 250 12.86 -5.99 -12.76
CA LEU A 250 12.39 -6.40 -11.43
C LEU A 250 10.89 -6.72 -11.39
N GLN A 251 10.21 -6.55 -12.53
CA GLN A 251 8.82 -6.98 -12.75
C GLN A 251 8.77 -8.50 -12.90
#